data_AF-A0AAE0V7A4-F1
#
_entry.id   AF-A0AAE0V7A4-F1
#
_cell.length_a   1.000
_cell.length_b   1.000
_cell.length_c   1.000
_cell.angle_alpha   90.00
_cell.angle_beta   90.00
_cell.angle_gamma   90.00
#
_symmetry.space_group_name_H-M   'P 1'
#
loop_
_entity.id
_entity.type
_entity.pdbx_description
1 polymer ?
#
loop_
_entity_poly.entity_id
_entity_poly.type
_entity_poly.pdbx_seq_one_letter_code
_entity_poly.pdbx_strand_id
1 'polypeptide(L)'
;MGILYKLGAQGFCKGLNHSDTDPLLFGKPITLQVDPKDNTEKSSPELSILSSNGGDETCLAAGFFPKAGTLSLFTEKETLNYTVDRGAVLSTQNKYYFAAFSKEKIQTCKMNERTAVKTVEQSTATAANCEGSNAVTSIKTDTHNISSEILKPETKSYSGDPKGNTMQLIVTGLRLMLAKAVGVNILMTFKAFLV
;
A
#
# COMPACT_ATOMS: atom_id res chain seq x y z
N MET A 1 3.39 -19.15 -6.23
CA MET A 1 1.97 -18.86 -6.55
C MET A 1 1.79 -17.34 -6.53
N GLY A 2 1.85 -16.70 -7.69
CA GLY A 2 1.79 -15.23 -7.79
C GLY A 2 0.35 -14.75 -7.80
N ILE A 3 0.01 -13.80 -6.93
CA ILE A 3 -1.29 -13.13 -6.97
C ILE A 3 -1.26 -12.15 -8.13
N LEU A 4 -1.94 -12.52 -9.23
CA LEU A 4 -2.10 -11.69 -10.41
C LEU A 4 -3.13 -10.60 -10.12
N TYR A 5 -2.70 -9.45 -9.61
CA TYR A 5 -3.56 -8.28 -9.55
C TYR A 5 -3.70 -7.67 -10.95
N LYS A 6 -4.77 -8.01 -11.67
CA LYS A 6 -5.17 -7.28 -12.88
C LYS A 6 -5.75 -5.91 -12.47
N LEU A 7 -4.89 -4.95 -12.15
CA LEU A 7 -5.28 -3.54 -12.03
C LEU A 7 -5.43 -2.94 -13.43
N GLY A 8 -6.55 -3.22 -14.08
CA GLY A 8 -6.93 -2.59 -15.35
C GLY A 8 -8.32 -1.98 -15.22
N ALA A 9 -8.50 -0.78 -15.77
CA ALA A 9 -9.83 -0.24 -15.98
C ALA A 9 -10.56 -1.12 -17.01
N GLN A 10 -11.77 -1.56 -16.68
CA GLN A 10 -12.61 -2.36 -17.58
C GLN A 10 -13.63 -1.45 -18.25
N GLY A 11 -13.56 -1.35 -19.58
CA GLY A 11 -14.57 -0.69 -20.38
C GLY A 11 -15.65 -1.69 -20.83
N PHE A 12 -16.90 -1.25 -20.89
CA PHE A 12 -18.00 -2.03 -21.45
C PHE A 12 -18.70 -1.22 -22.54
N CYS A 13 -19.03 -1.87 -23.66
CA CYS A 13 -19.89 -1.28 -24.68
C CYS A 13 -21.36 -1.50 -24.29
N LYS A 14 -22.17 -0.45 -24.37
CA LYS A 14 -23.63 -0.48 -24.19
C LYS A 14 -24.31 -0.47 -25.56
N GLY A 15 -25.20 -1.44 -25.82
CA GLY A 15 -26.10 -1.39 -26.98
C GLY A 15 -27.14 -0.28 -26.85
N LEU A 16 -27.41 0.45 -27.93
CA LEU A 16 -28.51 1.41 -28.04
C LEU A 16 -29.79 0.64 -28.40
N ASN A 17 -30.61 0.30 -27.42
CA ASN A 17 -31.98 -0.13 -27.65
C ASN A 17 -32.91 1.09 -27.54
N HIS A 18 -33.90 1.17 -28.44
CA HIS A 18 -34.77 2.35 -28.62
C HIS A 18 -35.99 2.38 -27.68
N SER A 19 -36.14 1.41 -26.77
CA SER A 19 -37.23 1.34 -25.79
C SER A 19 -36.70 1.33 -24.35
N ASP A 20 -37.34 2.09 -23.46
CA ASP A 20 -37.01 2.15 -22.02
C ASP A 20 -37.21 0.82 -21.29
N THR A 21 -37.91 -0.14 -21.91
CA THR A 21 -38.16 -1.47 -21.36
C THR A 21 -37.15 -2.53 -21.79
N ASP A 22 -36.28 -2.24 -22.75
CA ASP A 22 -35.37 -3.25 -23.29
C ASP A 22 -34.17 -3.47 -22.37
N PRO A 23 -33.78 -4.73 -22.10
CA PRO A 23 -32.65 -5.03 -21.24
C PRO A 23 -31.35 -4.49 -21.85
N LEU A 24 -30.48 -3.95 -21.00
CA LEU A 24 -29.15 -3.49 -21.39
C LEU A 24 -28.25 -4.69 -21.73
N LEU A 25 -27.91 -4.83 -23.00
CA LEU A 25 -26.95 -5.83 -23.46
C LEU A 25 -25.54 -5.23 -23.40
N PHE A 26 -24.67 -5.85 -22.60
CA PHE A 26 -23.25 -5.50 -22.50
C PHE A 26 -22.41 -6.39 -23.42
N GLY A 27 -21.47 -5.78 -24.13
CA GLY A 27 -20.45 -6.49 -24.88
C GLY A 27 -19.41 -7.18 -23.99
N LYS A 28 -18.44 -7.85 -24.62
CA LYS A 28 -17.29 -8.41 -23.90
C LYS A 28 -16.49 -7.28 -23.23
N PRO A 29 -15.94 -7.52 -22.02
CA PRO A 29 -15.13 -6.52 -21.33
C PRO A 29 -13.86 -6.21 -22.10
N ILE A 30 -13.48 -4.94 -22.14
CA ILE A 30 -12.22 -4.46 -22.71
C ILE A 30 -11.25 -4.22 -21.56
N THR A 31 -10.09 -4.87 -21.60
CA THR A 31 -9.00 -4.62 -20.64
C THR A 31 -8.03 -3.62 -21.25
N LEU A 32 -7.89 -2.45 -20.62
CA LEU A 32 -6.92 -1.45 -21.00
C LEU A 32 -5.70 -1.53 -20.08
N GLN A 33 -4.52 -1.78 -20.67
CA GLN A 33 -3.23 -1.65 -19.99
C GLN A 33 -2.50 -0.45 -20.59
N VAL A 34 -2.09 0.49 -19.74
CA VAL A 34 -1.32 1.67 -20.14
C VAL A 34 0.10 1.48 -19.66
N ASP A 35 1.03 1.41 -20.60
CA ASP A 35 2.46 1.40 -20.30
C ASP A 35 3.04 2.82 -20.46
N PRO A 36 4.04 3.21 -19.64
CA PRO A 36 4.72 4.51 -19.77
C PRO A 36 5.42 4.64 -21.11
N LYS A 37 5.66 5.88 -21.51
CA LYS A 37 6.39 6.18 -22.74
C LYS A 37 7.86 5.73 -22.62
N ASP A 38 8.39 5.16 -23.71
CA ASP A 38 9.76 4.61 -23.80
C ASP A 38 10.89 5.64 -23.62
N ASN A 39 10.57 6.95 -23.59
CA ASN A 39 11.56 7.99 -23.32
C ASN A 39 11.90 8.16 -21.82
N THR A 40 11.37 7.29 -20.97
CA THR A 40 11.68 7.28 -19.54
C THR A 40 13.11 6.80 -19.30
N GLU A 41 13.85 7.48 -18.42
CA GLU A 41 15.22 7.11 -18.07
C GLU A 41 15.28 5.69 -17.49
N LYS A 42 16.20 4.87 -18.02
CA LYS A 42 16.43 3.51 -17.52
C LYS A 42 16.98 3.57 -16.09
N SER A 43 16.38 2.81 -15.19
CA SER A 43 16.76 2.76 -13.79
C SER A 43 16.84 1.33 -13.28
N SER A 44 17.89 1.03 -12.52
CA SER A 44 18.06 -0.27 -11.86
C SER A 44 17.21 -0.35 -10.59
N PRO A 45 16.74 -1.56 -10.22
CA PRO A 45 15.93 -1.74 -9.02
C PRO A 45 16.76 -1.55 -7.75
N GLU A 46 16.16 -0.93 -6.75
CA GLU A 46 16.60 -1.04 -5.37
C GLU A 46 15.94 -2.28 -4.75
N LEU A 47 16.75 -3.18 -4.17
CA LEU A 47 16.27 -4.43 -3.60
C LEU A 47 16.29 -4.38 -2.08
N SER A 48 15.22 -4.83 -1.45
CA SER A 48 15.10 -4.91 0.01
C SER A 48 14.39 -6.19 0.42
N ILE A 49 14.92 -6.87 1.43
CA ILE A 49 14.28 -8.03 2.04
C ILE A 49 13.57 -7.55 3.32
N LEU A 50 12.27 -7.75 3.37
CA LEU A 50 11.40 -7.36 4.47
C LEU A 50 10.87 -8.62 5.16
N SER A 51 10.95 -8.66 6.49
CA SER A 51 10.39 -9.74 7.29
C SER A 51 9.07 -9.28 7.91
N SER A 52 8.04 -10.13 7.83
CA SER A 52 6.78 -9.92 8.55
C SER A 52 6.82 -10.60 9.92
N ASN A 53 6.03 -10.10 10.87
CA ASN A 53 5.90 -10.68 12.21
C ASN A 53 5.38 -12.15 12.18
N GLY A 54 4.77 -12.57 11.08
CA GLY A 54 4.30 -13.96 10.86
C GLY A 54 5.37 -14.94 10.35
N GLY A 55 6.62 -14.51 10.20
CA GLY A 55 7.72 -15.36 9.72
C GLY A 55 7.97 -15.31 8.21
N ASP A 56 6.93 -14.96 7.43
CA ASP A 56 7.00 -14.73 5.98
C ASP A 56 7.94 -13.58 5.63
N GLU A 57 8.63 -13.72 4.50
CA GLU A 57 9.57 -12.72 4.00
C GLU A 57 9.21 -12.29 2.59
N THR A 58 9.48 -11.03 2.30
CA THR A 58 9.16 -10.39 1.03
C THR A 58 10.42 -9.75 0.48
N CYS A 59 10.75 -10.00 -0.78
CA CYS A 59 11.70 -9.16 -1.48
C CYS A 59 10.95 -8.10 -2.29
N LEU A 60 11.25 -6.84 -2.01
CA LEU A 60 10.77 -5.68 -2.74
C LEU A 60 11.85 -5.24 -3.75
N ALA A 61 11.46 -5.15 -5.02
CA ALA A 61 12.19 -4.46 -6.06
C ALA A 61 11.51 -3.12 -6.35
N ALA A 62 12.20 -2.01 -6.04
CA ALA A 62 11.65 -0.67 -6.09
C ALA A 62 12.31 0.17 -7.20
N GLY A 63 11.52 1.01 -7.85
CA GLY A 63 12.02 2.15 -8.61
C GLY A 63 12.77 1.83 -9.90
N PHE A 64 12.38 0.77 -10.64
CA PHE A 64 13.07 0.36 -11.87
C PHE A 64 12.29 0.67 -13.15
N PHE A 65 13.00 0.79 -14.27
CA PHE A 65 12.44 0.89 -15.62
C PHE A 65 13.45 0.35 -16.64
N PRO A 66 13.05 -0.46 -17.64
CA PRO A 66 11.67 -0.81 -18.06
C PRO A 66 11.03 -1.97 -17.27
N LYS A 67 9.76 -2.32 -17.59
CA LYS A 67 8.97 -3.43 -17.00
C LYS A 67 9.48 -4.82 -17.43
N ALA A 68 10.77 -5.08 -17.32
CA ALA A 68 11.40 -6.31 -17.79
C ALA A 68 12.40 -6.87 -16.77
N GLY A 69 12.52 -8.19 -16.75
CA GLY A 69 13.47 -8.92 -15.91
C GLY A 69 12.84 -10.04 -15.11
N THR A 70 13.69 -10.74 -14.38
CA THR A 70 13.35 -11.84 -13.49
C THR A 70 13.86 -11.51 -12.09
N LEU A 71 12.98 -11.60 -11.09
CA LEU A 71 13.34 -11.54 -9.67
C LEU A 71 13.57 -12.97 -9.17
N SER A 72 14.77 -13.25 -8.68
CA SER A 72 15.17 -14.55 -8.13
C SER A 72 15.30 -14.46 -6.61
N LEU A 73 14.56 -15.28 -5.89
CA LEU A 73 14.69 -15.47 -4.44
C LEU A 73 15.48 -16.73 -4.16
N PHE A 74 16.52 -16.62 -3.34
CA PHE A 74 17.29 -17.74 -2.85
C PHE A 74 16.93 -17.98 -1.39
N THR A 75 16.30 -19.12 -1.14
CA THR A 75 15.97 -19.61 0.20
C THR A 75 16.95 -20.73 0.57
N GLU A 76 16.87 -21.25 1.79
CA GLU A 76 17.64 -22.43 2.19
C GLU A 76 17.29 -23.68 1.38
N LYS A 77 16.03 -23.82 0.95
CA LYS A 77 15.54 -25.04 0.30
C LYS A 77 15.56 -24.96 -1.22
N GLU A 78 15.22 -23.80 -1.77
CA GLU A 78 15.02 -23.64 -3.20
C GLU A 78 15.29 -22.22 -3.72
N THR A 79 15.37 -22.12 -5.05
CA THR A 79 15.42 -20.86 -5.78
C THR A 79 14.09 -20.62 -6.49
N LEU A 80 13.42 -19.53 -6.18
CA LEU A 80 12.14 -19.14 -6.77
C LEU A 80 12.34 -17.99 -7.75
N ASN A 81 11.89 -18.16 -9.00
CA ASN A 81 12.00 -17.15 -10.06
C ASN A 81 10.63 -16.56 -10.41
N TYR A 82 10.56 -15.23 -10.48
CA TYR A 82 9.33 -14.48 -10.77
C TYR A 82 9.54 -13.57 -11.97
N THR A 83 8.70 -13.70 -12.99
CA THR A 83 8.69 -12.79 -14.14
C THR A 83 7.93 -11.52 -13.79
N VAL A 84 8.59 -10.37 -14.01
CA VAL A 84 8.15 -9.07 -13.50
C VAL A 84 7.06 -8.42 -14.36
N ASP A 85 7.01 -8.75 -15.64
CA ASP A 85 6.05 -8.28 -16.64
C ASP A 85 4.57 -8.47 -16.22
N ARG A 86 4.30 -9.49 -15.39
CA ARG A 86 2.94 -9.90 -14.99
C ARG A 86 2.48 -9.38 -13.63
N GLY A 87 3.29 -8.62 -12.90
CA GLY A 87 2.89 -8.16 -11.56
C GLY A 87 3.47 -6.83 -11.11
N ALA A 88 4.31 -6.20 -11.93
CA ALA A 88 4.88 -4.91 -11.59
C ALA A 88 3.83 -3.80 -11.61
N VAL A 89 3.84 -2.98 -10.56
CA VAL A 89 2.95 -1.84 -10.39
C VAL A 89 3.70 -0.57 -10.76
N LEU A 90 3.05 0.30 -11.52
CA LEU A 90 3.60 1.59 -11.94
C LEU A 90 3.32 2.66 -10.88
N SER A 91 4.35 3.40 -10.48
CA SER A 91 4.25 4.58 -9.64
C SER A 91 3.98 5.84 -10.46
N THR A 92 3.50 6.90 -9.80
CA THR A 92 3.30 8.24 -10.40
C THR A 92 4.59 8.84 -10.99
N GLN A 93 5.76 8.32 -10.59
CA GLN A 93 7.07 8.73 -11.10
C GLN A 93 7.51 7.93 -12.35
N ASN A 94 6.60 7.21 -13.01
CA ASN A 94 6.88 6.35 -14.17
C ASN A 94 7.90 5.22 -13.91
N LYS A 95 8.01 4.78 -12.66
CA LYS A 95 8.88 3.68 -12.24
C LYS A 95 8.08 2.48 -11.75
N TYR A 96 8.59 1.29 -11.95
CA TYR A 96 7.97 0.04 -11.56
C TYR A 96 8.42 -0.44 -10.19
N TYR A 97 7.50 -1.14 -9.53
CA TYR A 97 7.68 -1.79 -8.25
C TYR A 97 7.17 -3.22 -8.34
N PHE A 98 7.89 -4.16 -7.75
CA PHE A 98 7.51 -5.57 -7.75
C PHE A 98 7.85 -6.19 -6.41
N ALA A 99 6.99 -7.06 -5.89
CA ALA A 99 7.21 -7.76 -4.64
C ALA A 99 7.03 -9.26 -4.86
N ALA A 100 7.98 -10.04 -4.36
CA ALA A 100 7.87 -11.50 -4.30
C ALA A 100 7.88 -11.97 -2.85
N PHE A 101 6.95 -12.85 -2.54
CA PHE A 101 6.69 -13.36 -1.19
C PHE A 101 7.16 -14.80 -1.08
N SER A 102 7.78 -15.12 0.05
CA SER A 102 8.16 -16.48 0.44
C SER A 102 7.73 -16.74 1.89
N LYS A 103 7.28 -17.96 2.16
CA LYS A 103 7.04 -18.44 3.53
C LYS A 103 8.34 -18.82 4.24
N GLU A 104 9.43 -18.91 3.48
CA GLU A 104 10.74 -19.29 3.97
C GLU A 104 11.66 -18.08 4.10
N LYS A 105 12.72 -18.24 4.88
CA LYS A 105 13.73 -17.19 5.04
C LYS A 105 14.46 -16.96 3.71
N ILE A 106 14.37 -15.73 3.23
CA ILE A 106 15.05 -15.28 2.01
C ILE A 106 16.48 -14.92 2.43
N GLN A 107 17.47 -15.67 1.96
CA GLN A 107 18.88 -15.36 2.20
C GLN A 107 19.35 -14.25 1.27
N THR A 108 18.98 -14.39 0.00
CA THR A 108 19.42 -13.48 -1.06
C THR A 108 18.27 -13.24 -2.02
N CYS A 109 18.16 -12.00 -2.48
CA CYS A 109 17.26 -11.60 -3.54
C CYS A 109 18.04 -10.94 -4.66
N LYS A 110 17.81 -11.36 -5.90
CA LYS A 110 18.54 -10.87 -7.07
C LYS A 110 17.57 -10.43 -8.16
N MET A 111 17.86 -9.28 -8.77
CA MET A 111 17.18 -8.81 -9.98
C MET A 111 18.17 -8.03 -10.83
N ASN A 112 18.31 -8.41 -12.09
CA ASN A 112 19.30 -7.83 -13.00
C ASN A 112 20.71 -7.92 -12.37
N GLU A 113 21.43 -6.80 -12.30
CA GLU A 113 22.78 -6.71 -11.69
C GLU A 113 22.76 -6.38 -10.19
N ARG A 114 21.57 -6.32 -9.57
CA ARG A 114 21.40 -5.95 -8.17
C ARG A 114 21.12 -7.19 -7.32
N THR A 115 21.74 -7.22 -6.15
CA THR A 115 21.60 -8.30 -5.17
C THR A 115 21.40 -7.68 -3.79
N ALA A 116 20.34 -8.07 -3.10
CA ALA A 116 20.16 -7.82 -1.67
C ALA A 116 20.47 -9.11 -0.92
N VAL A 117 21.34 -9.02 0.08
CA VAL A 117 21.65 -10.11 1.01
C VAL A 117 21.00 -9.76 2.34
N LYS A 118 20.45 -10.75 3.02
CA LYS A 118 19.88 -10.55 4.34
C LYS A 118 20.98 -10.24 5.35
N THR A 119 21.11 -8.97 5.73
CA THR A 119 22.00 -8.57 6.81
C THR A 119 21.40 -9.03 8.13
N VAL A 120 22.06 -9.98 8.80
CA VAL A 120 21.78 -10.33 10.20
C VAL A 120 22.39 -9.26 11.09
N GLU A 121 21.89 -8.03 10.99
CA GLU A 121 22.09 -7.08 12.07
C GLU A 121 20.84 -7.13 12.93
N GLN A 122 21.06 -7.48 14.20
CA GLN A 122 20.12 -7.29 15.28
C GLN A 122 19.94 -5.78 15.48
N SER A 123 19.26 -5.16 14.53
CA SER A 123 18.89 -3.76 14.57
C SER A 123 17.68 -3.69 15.50
N THR A 124 17.95 -3.31 16.75
CA THR A 124 16.93 -2.81 17.66
C THR A 124 16.19 -1.71 16.91
N ALA A 125 14.93 -2.00 16.56
CA ALA A 125 14.07 -1.07 15.88
C ALA A 125 13.95 0.23 16.69
N THR A 126 14.68 1.26 16.28
CA THR A 126 14.27 2.63 16.57
C THR A 126 13.46 3.09 15.38
N ALA A 127 12.16 3.29 15.60
CA ALA A 127 11.21 3.76 14.61
C ALA A 127 11.71 5.06 13.97
N ALA A 128 12.07 5.02 12.70
CA ALA A 128 12.36 6.21 11.91
C ALA A 128 11.03 6.92 11.64
N ASN A 129 10.83 8.03 12.36
CA ASN A 129 9.79 9.00 12.08
C ASN A 129 10.09 9.65 10.70
N CYS A 130 9.12 9.66 9.80
CA CYS A 130 9.24 10.32 8.51
C CYS A 130 9.10 11.83 8.72
N GLU A 131 10.22 12.55 8.79
CA GLU A 131 10.22 14.00 8.66
C GLU A 131 11.40 14.45 7.79
N GLY A 132 11.11 15.38 6.89
CA GLY A 132 11.93 15.68 5.74
C GLY A 132 13.15 16.56 6.02
N SER A 133 13.98 16.56 4.98
CA SER A 133 14.94 17.57 4.57
C SER A 133 16.37 17.49 5.11
N ASN A 134 17.25 17.39 4.11
CA ASN A 134 18.58 17.97 3.98
C ASN A 134 19.75 17.15 4.51
N ALA A 135 20.38 16.46 3.56
CA ALA A 135 21.77 16.06 3.61
C ALA A 135 22.67 17.28 3.87
N VAL A 136 23.40 17.27 4.98
CA VAL A 136 24.74 17.87 5.07
C VAL A 136 25.60 16.98 5.97
N THR A 137 26.62 16.40 5.36
CA THR A 137 27.76 15.73 5.98
C THR A 137 28.60 16.74 6.77
N SER A 138 28.98 16.44 8.02
CA SER A 138 30.39 16.38 8.48
C SER A 138 30.51 16.24 10.01
N ILE A 139 31.65 15.67 10.42
CA ILE A 139 32.03 15.11 11.71
C ILE A 139 32.70 16.18 12.60
N LYS A 140 32.43 16.20 13.92
CA LYS A 140 33.40 16.15 15.06
C LYS A 140 32.89 16.84 16.36
N THR A 141 33.20 16.12 17.45
CA THR A 141 33.32 16.42 18.90
C THR A 141 33.26 17.89 19.39
N ASP A 142 32.49 18.15 20.46
CA ASP A 142 33.03 18.54 21.78
C ASP A 142 31.94 18.69 22.87
N THR A 143 32.34 18.42 24.10
CA THR A 143 31.60 18.39 25.38
C THR A 143 31.25 19.81 25.89
N HIS A 144 30.05 20.04 26.45
CA HIS A 144 29.83 20.74 27.74
C HIS A 144 28.36 20.77 28.21
N ASN A 145 28.21 20.71 29.54
CA ASN A 145 27.02 20.57 30.39
C ASN A 145 25.95 21.69 30.31
N ILE A 146 24.79 21.38 30.95
CA ILE A 146 23.75 22.22 31.63
C ILE A 146 22.37 22.00 30.99
N SER A 147 21.24 21.81 31.68
CA SER A 147 20.85 21.33 33.01
C SER A 147 19.33 21.08 32.91
N SER A 148 18.87 20.04 33.60
CA SER A 148 17.52 19.78 34.12
C SER A 148 16.36 20.74 33.79
N GLU A 149 15.25 20.20 33.28
CA GLU A 149 13.95 20.35 33.96
C GLU A 149 12.94 19.25 33.56
N ILE A 150 12.18 18.83 34.55
CA ILE A 150 11.27 17.68 34.62
C ILE A 150 9.83 18.23 34.47
N LEU A 151 8.96 17.60 33.66
CA LEU A 151 7.56 17.20 33.98
C LEU A 151 6.72 16.85 32.71
N LYS A 152 6.08 15.66 32.77
CA LYS A 152 5.03 15.00 31.94
C LYS A 152 3.73 15.83 31.71
N PRO A 153 2.66 15.35 31.01
CA PRO A 153 2.49 14.32 29.95
C PRO A 153 1.52 14.72 28.77
N GLU A 154 1.48 13.86 27.73
CA GLU A 154 0.41 13.53 26.75
C GLU A 154 -0.52 14.62 26.14
N THR A 155 -0.51 14.72 24.80
CA THR A 155 -1.76 14.74 23.98
C THR A 155 -1.46 14.34 22.53
N LYS A 156 -2.25 13.41 21.99
CA LYS A 156 -2.21 12.97 20.59
C LYS A 156 -2.67 14.10 19.67
N SER A 157 -1.80 14.56 18.78
CA SER A 157 -2.18 15.50 17.71
C SER A 157 -2.58 14.71 16.45
N TYR A 158 -3.87 14.75 16.13
CA TYR A 158 -4.43 14.28 14.87
C TYR A 158 -4.15 15.36 13.82
N SER A 159 -3.06 15.22 13.07
CA SER A 159 -2.74 16.15 11.98
C SER A 159 -3.48 15.75 10.71
N GLY A 160 -4.46 16.57 10.34
CA GLY A 160 -5.20 16.46 9.07
C GLY A 160 -6.19 17.61 8.96
N ASP A 161 -6.07 18.39 7.90
CA ASP A 161 -6.85 19.59 7.59
C ASP A 161 -8.33 19.57 8.06
N PRO A 162 -8.80 20.57 8.82
CA PRO A 162 -10.08 20.51 9.56
C PRO A 162 -11.33 20.74 8.70
N LYS A 163 -11.22 20.77 7.37
CA LYS A 163 -12.29 21.30 6.49
C LYS A 163 -12.98 20.28 5.59
N GLY A 164 -12.45 19.06 5.44
CA GLY A 164 -13.06 18.00 4.61
C GLY A 164 -13.78 16.90 5.41
N ASN A 165 -13.32 16.63 6.64
CA ASN A 165 -13.73 15.43 7.38
C ASN A 165 -14.89 15.67 8.38
N THR A 166 -15.23 16.92 8.71
CA THR A 166 -16.33 17.23 9.64
C THR A 166 -17.70 16.90 9.05
N MET A 167 -17.92 17.18 7.76
CA MET A 167 -19.17 16.85 7.07
C MET A 167 -19.41 15.33 6.99
N GLN A 168 -18.36 14.54 6.75
CA GLN A 168 -18.47 13.08 6.69
C GLN A 168 -18.77 12.49 8.08
N LEU A 169 -18.16 13.04 9.14
CA LEU A 169 -18.45 12.70 10.54
C LEU A 169 -19.89 13.05 10.92
N ILE A 170 -20.38 14.24 10.55
CA ILE A 170 -21.75 14.69 10.83
C ILE A 170 -22.77 13.81 10.11
N VAL A 171 -22.59 13.51 8.82
CA VAL A 171 -23.50 12.65 8.05
C VAL A 171 -23.53 11.22 8.61
N THR A 172 -22.39 10.69 9.03
CA THR A 172 -22.30 9.35 9.64
C THR A 172 -22.97 9.34 11.02
N GLY A 173 -22.75 10.36 11.85
CA GLY A 173 -23.40 10.52 13.15
C GLY A 173 -24.91 10.67 13.04
N LEU A 174 -25.40 11.43 12.06
CA LEU A 174 -26.83 11.63 11.80
C LEU A 174 -27.52 10.31 11.40
N ARG A 175 -26.89 9.50 10.53
CA ARG A 175 -27.42 8.17 10.14
C ARG A 175 -27.55 7.25 11.35
N LEU A 176 -26.57 7.26 12.26
CA LEU A 176 -26.60 6.44 13.47
C LEU A 176 -27.69 6.91 14.46
N MET A 177 -27.87 8.23 14.61
CA MET A 177 -28.92 8.81 15.45
C MET A 177 -30.33 8.52 14.91
N LEU A 178 -30.56 8.69 13.61
CA LEU A 178 -31.85 8.35 12.99
C LEU A 178 -32.17 6.85 13.13
N ALA A 179 -31.19 5.96 12.93
CA ALA A 179 -31.39 4.52 13.10
C ALA A 179 -31.79 4.17 14.55
N LYS A 180 -31.15 4.79 15.56
CA LYS A 180 -31.52 4.61 16.97
C LYS A 180 -32.89 5.20 17.31
N ALA A 181 -33.22 6.39 16.82
CA ALA A 181 -34.50 7.03 17.08
C ALA A 181 -35.68 6.24 16.48
N VAL A 182 -35.53 5.75 15.24
CA VAL A 182 -36.53 4.88 14.60
C VAL A 182 -36.65 3.56 15.37
N GLY A 183 -35.53 2.97 15.81
CA GLY A 183 -35.55 1.74 16.63
C GLY A 183 -36.30 1.90 17.95
N VAL A 184 -36.13 3.03 18.65
CA VAL A 184 -36.84 3.30 19.93
C VAL A 184 -38.33 3.54 19.71
N ASN A 185 -38.74 4.27 18.66
CA ASN A 185 -40.15 4.46 18.32
C ASN A 185 -40.84 3.14 17.94
N ILE A 186 -40.15 2.30 17.17
CA ILE A 186 -40.66 0.97 16.81
C ILE A 186 -40.77 0.08 18.05
N LEU A 187 -39.77 0.09 18.94
CA LEU A 187 -39.81 -0.71 20.18
C LEU A 187 -40.94 -0.30 21.13
N MET A 188 -41.18 1.00 21.31
CA MET A 188 -42.32 1.52 22.07
C MET A 188 -43.66 1.09 21.45
N THR A 189 -43.75 1.08 20.12
CA THR A 189 -44.95 0.62 19.40
C THR A 189 -45.15 -0.88 19.58
N PHE A 190 -44.11 -1.71 19.46
CA PHE A 190 -44.19 -3.14 19.74
C PHE A 190 -44.59 -3.47 21.18
N LYS A 191 -44.11 -2.69 22.16
CA LYS A 191 -44.53 -2.81 23.57
C LYS A 191 -46.03 -2.48 23.77
N ALA A 192 -46.60 -1.58 22.96
CA ALA A 192 -48.02 -1.24 23.02
C ALA A 192 -48.93 -2.30 22.34
N PHE A 193 -48.40 -3.08 21.39
CA PHE A 193 -49.14 -4.17 20.74
C PHE A 193 -49.01 -5.54 21.44
N LEU A 194 -48.18 -5.65 22.49
CA LEU A 194 -47.97 -6.88 23.28
C LEU A 194 -48.69 -6.86 24.65
N VAL A 195 -49.65 -5.95 24.82
CA VAL A 195 -50.70 -6.01 25.86
C VAL A 195 -51.98 -6.53 25.25
#